data_AF-A0A7S1RN38-F1
#
_entry.id   AF-A0A7S1RN38-F1
#
_cell.length_a   1.000
_cell.length_b   1.000
_cell.length_c   1.000
_cell.angle_alpha   90.00
_cell.angle_beta   90.00
_cell.angle_gamma   90.00
#
_symmetry.space_group_name_H-M   'P 1'
#
loop_
_entity.id
_entity.type
_entity.pdbx_description
1 polymer ?
#
loop_
_entity_poly.entity_id
_entity_poly.type
_entity_poly.pdbx_seq_one_letter_code
_entity_poly.pdbx_strand_id
1 'polypeptide(L)'
;RQGLAAESERLLAEDWRGSLLLDLFEAQGFQEVVVGPWLEDGDAPQLPPPAGATRSRVRGVSLRCPCPPSSFAPASTRTQATLRVSTRPAGAGEEGEEALEIDGVWAMQDVPFGDSFTVRDRISLEPSEAGLEVTKAAGLAFSRSTLLQSAIEQGTLTELRRKSTALLELLRCRAEGGLQRRTVEVWELQRRTTLLQSTWHAPFLPHEHSVWRWVGEDYQKHPWISVEKSACALSDVPPIQPPEGWQQDAGGWLVAEGPGQCDEACWQYAIDFYITDSLWGVSPSLCHCRRRLWRCTFTK
;
A
#
# COMPACT_ATOMS: atom_id res chain seq x y z
N ARG A 1 -3.32 8.36 -23.09
CA ARG A 1 -2.04 7.89 -22.52
C ARG A 1 -1.27 9.11 -22.04
N GLN A 2 -1.04 9.26 -20.74
CA GLN A 2 -0.12 10.30 -20.26
C GLN A 2 1.30 9.74 -20.39
N GLY A 3 2.16 10.41 -21.16
CA GLY A 3 3.57 10.01 -21.31
C GLY A 3 4.38 10.35 -20.06
N LEU A 4 5.58 9.74 -19.92
CA LEU A 4 6.50 10.02 -18.81
C LEU A 4 6.84 11.51 -18.70
N ALA A 5 6.95 12.23 -19.82
CA ALA A 5 7.18 13.67 -19.81
C ALA A 5 6.12 14.46 -19.01
N ALA A 6 4.84 14.10 -19.12
CA ALA A 6 3.79 14.76 -18.32
C ALA A 6 3.91 14.43 -16.82
N GLU A 7 4.44 13.25 -16.49
CA GLU A 7 4.69 12.84 -15.11
C GLU A 7 5.94 13.52 -14.53
N SER A 8 7.01 13.63 -15.32
CA SER A 8 8.21 14.41 -15.04
C SER A 8 7.84 15.84 -14.63
N GLU A 9 7.03 16.52 -15.44
CA GLU A 9 6.60 17.90 -15.16
C GLU A 9 5.81 18.00 -13.83
N ARG A 10 4.91 17.04 -13.55
CA ARG A 10 4.17 16.99 -12.28
C ARG A 10 5.09 16.78 -11.07
N LEU A 11 6.08 15.90 -11.20
CA LEU A 11 7.02 15.62 -10.12
C LEU A 11 8.06 16.73 -9.91
N LEU A 12 8.36 17.52 -10.93
CA LEU A 12 9.25 18.68 -10.84
C LEU A 12 8.53 19.98 -10.44
N ALA A 13 7.19 19.99 -10.47
CA ALA A 13 6.37 21.10 -10.01
C ALA A 13 6.46 21.33 -8.49
N GLU A 14 6.06 22.52 -8.04
CA GLU A 14 5.95 22.85 -6.61
C GLU A 14 4.84 22.01 -5.93
N ASP A 15 3.68 21.92 -6.58
CA ASP A 15 2.53 21.12 -6.15
C ASP A 15 2.56 19.73 -6.79
N TRP A 16 2.59 18.69 -5.95
CA TRP A 16 2.62 17.29 -6.36
C TRP A 16 1.23 16.67 -6.52
N ARG A 17 0.13 17.43 -6.43
CA ARG A 17 -1.22 16.90 -6.64
C ARG A 17 -1.35 16.16 -7.97
N GLY A 18 -1.84 14.91 -7.90
CA GLY A 18 -1.98 14.03 -9.06
C GLY A 18 -0.66 13.45 -9.60
N SER A 19 0.46 13.66 -8.91
CA SER A 19 1.73 12.99 -9.23
C SER A 19 1.70 11.52 -8.80
N LEU A 20 2.54 10.73 -9.46
CA LEU A 20 2.75 9.31 -9.20
C LEU A 20 3.17 9.06 -7.76
N LEU A 21 4.00 9.94 -7.18
CA LEU A 21 4.50 9.76 -5.82
C LEU A 21 3.42 9.96 -4.77
N LEU A 22 2.54 10.96 -4.92
CA LEU A 22 1.43 11.13 -3.97
C LEU A 22 0.43 9.98 -4.07
N ASP A 23 0.08 9.57 -5.29
CA ASP A 23 -0.78 8.41 -5.51
C ASP A 23 -0.16 7.14 -4.92
N LEU A 24 1.17 6.97 -5.03
CA LEU A 24 1.90 5.84 -4.47
C LEU A 24 1.91 5.87 -2.93
N PHE A 25 2.10 7.04 -2.33
CA PHE A 25 2.05 7.20 -0.88
C PHE A 25 0.66 6.85 -0.34
N GLU A 26 -0.40 7.35 -0.99
CA GLU A 26 -1.77 6.99 -0.65
C GLU A 26 -2.02 5.49 -0.81
N ALA A 27 -1.62 4.90 -1.93
CA ALA A 27 -1.77 3.47 -2.20
C ALA A 27 -1.04 2.58 -1.17
N GLN A 28 0.09 3.04 -0.65
CA GLN A 28 0.87 2.35 0.39
C GLN A 28 0.42 2.69 1.82
N GLY A 29 -0.66 3.46 1.98
CA GLY A 29 -1.24 3.79 3.28
C GLY A 29 -0.47 4.82 4.09
N PHE A 30 0.41 5.60 3.45
CA PHE A 30 1.07 6.73 4.10
C PHE A 30 0.05 7.83 4.43
N GLN A 31 0.28 8.49 5.54
CA GLN A 31 -0.60 9.54 6.07
C GLN A 31 0.20 10.81 6.33
N GLU A 32 -0.50 11.92 6.58
CA GLU A 32 0.12 13.19 6.99
C GLU A 32 1.25 13.64 6.03
N VAL A 33 1.08 13.41 4.73
CA VAL A 33 2.10 13.72 3.73
C VAL A 33 2.24 15.22 3.57
N VAL A 34 3.41 15.76 3.92
CA VAL A 34 3.80 17.14 3.76
C VAL A 34 5.03 17.20 2.86
N VAL A 35 4.86 17.76 1.68
CA VAL A 35 5.94 17.89 0.70
C VAL A 35 6.59 19.27 0.87
N GLY A 36 7.85 19.30 1.32
CA GLY A 36 8.60 20.53 1.57
C GLY A 36 9.06 21.23 0.28
N PRO A 37 9.58 22.46 0.36
CA PRO A 37 10.09 23.17 -0.82
C PRO A 37 11.29 22.44 -1.43
N TRP A 38 11.61 22.77 -2.68
CA TRP A 38 12.85 22.32 -3.30
C TRP A 38 14.06 22.93 -2.58
N LEU A 39 15.08 22.11 -2.36
CA LEU A 39 16.38 22.55 -1.87
C LEU A 39 17.09 23.25 -3.03
N GLU A 40 17.59 24.45 -2.78
CA GLU A 40 18.39 25.18 -3.76
C GLU A 40 19.76 24.51 -3.91
N ASP A 41 20.22 24.34 -5.15
CA ASP A 41 21.55 23.83 -5.49
C ASP A 41 22.63 24.92 -5.22
N GLY A 42 22.68 25.42 -3.98
CA GLY A 42 23.59 26.50 -3.55
C GLY A 42 23.44 27.82 -4.34
N ASP A 43 24.28 28.80 -4.03
CA ASP A 43 24.31 30.12 -4.68
C ASP A 43 24.83 30.09 -6.14
N ALA A 44 24.85 28.93 -6.79
CA ALA A 44 25.32 28.81 -8.17
C ALA A 44 24.33 29.55 -9.10
N PRO A 45 24.82 30.40 -10.03
CA PRO A 45 23.94 31.04 -11.01
C PRO A 45 23.16 29.97 -11.77
N GLN A 46 21.83 30.00 -11.68
CA GLN A 46 20.95 29.10 -12.42
C GLN A 46 20.97 29.50 -13.90
N LEU A 47 22.00 29.08 -14.62
CA LEU A 47 21.96 29.09 -16.08
C LEU A 47 20.92 28.05 -16.52
N PRO A 48 20.05 28.36 -17.50
CA PRO A 48 19.13 27.38 -18.03
C PRO A 48 19.92 26.16 -18.51
N PRO A 49 19.52 24.93 -18.13
CA PRO A 49 20.21 23.74 -18.56
C PRO A 49 20.21 23.66 -20.10
N PRO A 50 21.31 23.21 -20.74
CA PRO A 50 21.32 23.05 -22.19
C PRO A 50 20.20 22.10 -22.63
N ALA A 51 19.67 22.29 -23.84
CA ALA A 51 18.65 21.41 -24.39
C ALA A 51 19.12 19.94 -24.34
N GLY A 52 18.30 19.07 -23.74
CA GLY A 52 18.63 17.66 -23.54
C GLY A 52 19.50 17.36 -22.31
N ALA A 53 19.83 18.34 -21.47
CA ALA A 53 20.50 18.07 -20.21
C ALA A 53 19.58 17.41 -19.18
N THR A 54 20.16 16.59 -18.32
CA THR A 54 19.47 16.00 -17.17
C THR A 54 18.95 17.11 -16.26
N ARG A 55 17.65 17.13 -16.00
CA ARG A 55 17.05 17.98 -14.96
C ARG A 55 17.01 17.17 -13.68
N SER A 56 17.45 17.75 -12.57
CA SER A 56 17.40 17.11 -11.26
C SER A 56 17.01 18.15 -10.22
N ARG A 57 16.10 17.81 -9.32
CA ARG A 57 15.78 18.63 -8.15
C ARG A 57 15.65 17.75 -6.90
N VAL A 58 15.98 18.29 -5.73
CA VAL A 58 15.94 17.58 -4.45
C VAL A 58 14.99 18.29 -3.49
N ARG A 59 14.11 17.55 -2.80
CA ARG A 59 13.23 18.11 -1.75
C ARG A 59 13.04 17.17 -0.58
N GLY A 60 12.68 17.74 0.57
CA GLY A 60 12.28 16.99 1.74
C GLY A 60 10.78 16.64 1.71
N VAL A 61 10.42 15.46 2.21
CA VAL A 61 9.04 15.04 2.44
C VAL A 61 8.92 14.51 3.86
N SER A 62 7.91 14.95 4.59
CA SER A 62 7.55 14.41 5.91
C SER A 62 6.24 13.66 5.79
N LEU A 63 6.15 12.46 6.37
CA LEU A 63 4.96 11.61 6.30
C LEU A 63 4.94 10.62 7.45
N ARG A 64 3.78 10.00 7.68
CA ARG A 64 3.58 8.91 8.62
C ARG A 64 3.47 7.60 7.85
N CYS A 65 4.42 6.70 8.08
CA CYS A 65 4.46 5.38 7.43
C CYS A 65 3.77 4.35 8.33
N PRO A 66 2.87 3.50 7.80
CA PRO A 66 2.39 2.34 8.55
C PRO A 66 3.54 1.37 8.79
N CYS A 67 3.61 0.83 10.00
CA CYS A 67 4.56 -0.21 10.37
C CYS A 67 3.87 -1.59 10.28
N PRO A 68 4.59 -2.65 9.89
CA PRO A 68 4.06 -4.00 9.98
C PRO A 68 3.68 -4.34 11.43
N PRO A 69 2.65 -5.16 11.64
CA PRO A 69 2.29 -5.64 12.96
C PRO A 69 3.50 -6.29 13.65
N SER A 70 3.90 -5.74 14.80
CA SER A 70 5.02 -6.24 15.59
C SER A 70 4.81 -5.89 17.06
N SER A 71 5.24 -6.76 17.96
CA SER A 71 5.20 -6.50 19.40
C SER A 71 6.17 -5.39 19.84
N PHE A 72 7.12 -5.01 18.98
CA PHE A 72 8.20 -4.07 19.33
C PHE A 72 8.13 -2.74 18.56
N ALA A 73 7.32 -2.65 17.51
CA ALA A 73 7.18 -1.43 16.72
C ALA A 73 5.81 -0.79 16.99
N PRO A 74 5.73 0.56 16.95
CA PRO A 74 4.43 1.23 16.93
C PRO A 74 3.65 0.83 15.67
N ALA A 75 2.33 1.05 15.64
CA ALA A 75 1.51 0.80 14.44
C ALA A 75 1.86 1.72 13.25
N SER A 76 2.47 2.88 13.53
CA SER A 76 3.00 3.80 12.52
C SER A 76 4.24 4.53 13.05
N THR A 77 5.07 5.01 12.15
CA THR A 77 6.27 5.78 12.46
C THR A 77 6.29 7.09 11.68
N ARG A 78 6.79 8.16 12.30
CA ARG A 78 7.15 9.37 11.58
C ARG A 78 8.36 9.10 10.71
N THR A 79 8.28 9.56 9.48
CA THR A 79 9.30 9.34 8.47
C THR A 79 9.64 10.66 7.81
N GLN A 80 10.94 10.91 7.67
CA GLN A 80 11.46 11.98 6.84
C GLN A 80 12.17 11.37 5.65
N ALA A 81 11.86 11.87 4.47
CA ALA A 81 12.47 11.44 3.23
C ALA A 81 13.14 12.63 2.54
N THR A 82 14.31 12.41 1.97
CA THR A 82 14.90 13.31 0.98
C THR A 82 14.81 12.64 -0.36
N LEU A 83 14.07 13.26 -1.28
CA LEU A 83 13.79 12.72 -2.61
C LEU A 83 14.50 13.56 -3.66
N ARG A 84 15.21 12.88 -4.56
CA ARG A 84 15.76 13.46 -5.78
C ARG A 84 14.95 12.96 -6.96
N VAL A 85 14.39 13.88 -7.73
CA VAL A 85 13.69 13.58 -8.99
C VAL A 85 14.59 14.02 -10.12
N SER A 86 14.96 13.08 -10.99
CA SER A 86 15.81 13.32 -12.16
C SER A 86 15.11 12.89 -13.44
N THR A 87 15.24 13.70 -14.49
CA THR A 87 14.73 13.39 -15.83
C THR A 87 15.88 13.46 -16.81
N ARG A 88 15.99 12.48 -17.70
CA ARG A 88 16.99 12.48 -18.78
C ARG A 88 16.31 12.13 -20.10
N PRO A 89 16.83 12.60 -21.25
CA PRO A 89 16.38 12.08 -22.53
C PRO A 89 16.56 10.55 -22.55
N ALA A 90 15.55 9.82 -23.02
CA ALA A 90 15.72 8.41 -23.34
C ALA A 90 16.72 8.33 -24.51
N GLY A 91 17.81 7.59 -24.35
CA GLY A 91 18.90 7.59 -25.33
C GLY A 91 18.43 7.07 -26.70
N ALA A 92 19.03 7.54 -27.80
CA ALA A 92 18.84 7.13 -29.22
C ALA A 92 17.40 6.95 -29.77
N GLY A 93 16.37 7.06 -28.93
CA GLY A 93 14.96 6.96 -29.29
C GLY A 93 14.43 8.22 -29.97
N GLU A 94 13.15 8.17 -30.34
CA GLU A 94 12.44 9.28 -30.97
C GLU A 94 12.54 10.56 -30.14
N GLU A 95 12.64 11.72 -30.81
CA GLU A 95 12.63 13.02 -30.14
C GLU A 95 11.42 13.15 -29.21
N GLY A 96 11.66 13.30 -27.90
CA GLY A 96 10.64 13.57 -26.89
C GLY A 96 10.41 12.47 -25.86
N GLU A 97 11.08 11.33 -25.96
CA GLU A 97 11.06 10.33 -24.90
C GLU A 97 11.94 10.75 -23.71
N GLU A 98 11.38 10.71 -22.51
CA GLU A 98 12.08 11.01 -21.25
C GLU A 98 12.11 9.77 -20.36
N ALA A 99 13.26 9.50 -19.76
CA ALA A 99 13.39 8.59 -18.63
C ALA A 99 13.31 9.38 -17.32
N LEU A 100 12.63 8.79 -16.33
CA LEU A 100 12.38 9.40 -15.02
C LEU A 100 13.01 8.52 -13.93
N GLU A 101 13.83 9.12 -13.09
CA GLU A 101 14.47 8.48 -11.95
C GLU A 101 14.11 9.21 -10.65
N ILE A 102 13.76 8.45 -9.62
CA ILE A 102 13.42 8.95 -8.30
C ILE A 102 14.30 8.22 -7.29
N ASP A 103 15.25 8.93 -6.68
CA ASP A 103 16.04 8.40 -5.57
C ASP A 103 15.47 8.90 -4.25
N GLY A 104 15.33 8.01 -3.26
CA GLY A 104 14.87 8.34 -1.92
C GLY A 104 15.86 7.91 -0.85
N VAL A 105 16.04 8.76 0.16
CA VAL A 105 16.68 8.42 1.42
C VAL A 105 15.69 8.66 2.55
N TRP A 106 15.40 7.63 3.32
CA TRP A 106 14.32 7.63 4.32
C TRP A 106 14.88 7.38 5.72
N ALA A 107 14.49 8.23 6.66
CA ALA A 107 14.78 8.11 8.09
C ALA A 107 13.48 7.81 8.85
N MET A 108 13.48 6.73 9.63
CA MET A 108 12.34 6.28 10.42
C MET A 108 12.56 6.68 11.89
N GLN A 109 11.68 7.50 12.47
CA GLN A 109 11.97 8.14 13.76
C GLN A 109 11.50 7.34 14.98
N ASP A 110 10.39 6.60 14.87
CA ASP A 110 9.71 6.00 16.02
C ASP A 110 9.89 4.47 16.11
N VAL A 111 10.66 3.86 15.20
CA VAL A 111 10.93 2.42 15.22
C VAL A 111 12.16 2.10 16.06
N PRO A 112 12.24 0.90 16.67
CA PRO A 112 13.47 0.46 17.33
C PRO A 112 14.68 0.60 16.40
N PHE A 113 15.74 1.23 16.89
CA PHE A 113 16.98 1.50 16.14
C PHE A 113 16.81 2.41 14.91
N GLY A 114 15.73 3.20 14.84
CA GLY A 114 15.46 4.10 13.70
C GLY A 114 16.55 5.14 13.43
N ASP A 115 17.37 5.48 14.43
CA ASP A 115 18.53 6.37 14.30
C ASP A 115 19.81 5.66 13.79
N SER A 116 19.78 4.33 13.73
CA SER A 116 20.94 3.49 13.42
C SER A 116 20.98 3.06 11.95
N PHE A 117 19.94 3.34 11.17
CA PHE A 117 19.90 3.04 9.74
C PHE A 117 19.05 4.04 8.96
N THR A 118 19.28 4.09 7.65
CA THR A 118 18.41 4.75 6.68
C THR A 118 18.01 3.76 5.60
N VAL A 119 16.82 3.89 5.05
CA VAL A 119 16.40 3.13 3.87
C VAL A 119 16.74 3.96 2.65
N ARG A 120 17.28 3.32 1.61
CA ARG A 120 17.53 3.94 0.31
C ARG A 120 16.75 3.20 -0.74
N ASP A 121 16.09 3.92 -1.63
CA ASP A 121 15.47 3.35 -2.80
C ASP A 121 15.71 4.20 -4.05
N ARG A 122 15.60 3.54 -5.19
CA ARG A 122 15.63 4.13 -6.52
C ARG A 122 14.54 3.51 -7.35
N ILE A 123 13.71 4.35 -7.95
CA ILE A 123 12.71 3.96 -8.94
C ILE A 123 13.16 4.56 -10.27
N SER A 124 13.37 3.71 -11.27
CA SER A 124 13.72 4.12 -12.64
C SER A 124 12.58 3.69 -13.56
N LEU A 125 12.07 4.64 -14.33
CA LEU A 125 11.00 4.49 -15.30
C LEU A 125 11.58 4.84 -16.68
N GLU A 126 11.77 3.83 -17.51
CA GLU A 126 12.44 3.96 -18.80
C GLU A 126 11.50 3.53 -19.93
N PRO A 127 11.33 4.36 -20.98
CA PRO A 127 10.68 3.92 -22.21
C PRO A 127 11.39 2.70 -22.79
N SER A 128 10.62 1.75 -23.30
CA SER A 128 11.11 0.56 -23.99
C SER A 128 10.20 0.21 -25.17
N GLU A 129 10.65 -0.63 -26.09
CA GLU A 129 9.83 -1.09 -27.22
C GLU A 129 8.52 -1.76 -26.79
N ALA A 130 8.51 -2.39 -25.60
CA ALA A 130 7.34 -3.06 -25.03
C ALA A 130 6.44 -2.13 -24.18
N GLY A 131 6.78 -0.85 -24.06
CA GLY A 131 6.07 0.14 -23.24
C GLY A 131 6.98 0.77 -22.20
N LEU A 132 6.73 0.50 -20.92
CA LEU A 132 7.46 1.11 -19.80
C LEU A 132 8.22 0.04 -19.01
N GLU A 133 9.54 0.15 -18.97
CA GLU A 133 10.38 -0.63 -18.07
C GLU A 133 10.45 0.06 -16.71
N VAL A 134 10.18 -0.72 -15.65
CA VAL A 134 10.15 -0.23 -14.27
C VAL A 134 11.18 -1.01 -13.46
N THR A 135 12.23 -0.33 -13.03
CA THR A 135 13.24 -0.88 -12.14
C THR A 135 13.12 -0.24 -10.77
N LYS A 136 13.09 -1.06 -9.71
CA LYS A 136 13.18 -0.57 -8.34
C LYS A 136 14.31 -1.27 -7.60
N ALA A 137 15.32 -0.49 -7.22
CA ALA A 137 16.41 -0.93 -6.36
C ALA A 137 16.19 -0.37 -4.96
N ALA A 138 16.47 -1.15 -3.93
CA ALA A 138 16.40 -0.66 -2.56
C ALA A 138 17.41 -1.38 -1.65
N GLY A 139 17.79 -0.71 -0.57
CA GLY A 139 18.72 -1.23 0.41
C GLY A 139 18.68 -0.42 1.70
N LEU A 140 19.47 -0.86 2.68
CA LEU A 140 19.63 -0.18 3.96
C LEU A 140 21.07 0.30 4.10
N ALA A 141 21.26 1.48 4.70
CA ALA A 141 22.57 1.98 5.10
C ALA A 141 22.57 2.15 6.62
N PHE A 142 23.30 1.27 7.32
CA PHE A 142 23.47 1.33 8.77
C PHE A 142 24.55 2.34 9.14
N SER A 143 24.20 3.33 9.94
CA SER A 143 25.13 4.31 10.50
C SER A 143 25.83 3.77 11.76
N ARG A 144 25.23 2.77 12.43
CA ARG A 144 25.73 2.12 13.64
C ARG A 144 25.44 0.63 13.59
N SER A 145 26.30 -0.19 14.21
CA SER A 145 26.01 -1.60 14.41
C SER A 145 24.89 -1.79 15.43
N THR A 146 24.02 -2.77 15.18
CA THR A 146 22.93 -3.12 16.10
C THR A 146 22.83 -4.64 16.21
N LEU A 147 22.36 -5.14 17.35
CA LEU A 147 22.18 -6.59 17.55
C LEU A 147 21.09 -7.19 16.65
N LEU A 148 20.22 -6.35 16.08
CA LEU A 148 19.09 -6.76 15.22
C LEU A 148 19.29 -6.41 13.74
N GLN A 149 20.51 -6.09 13.30
CA GLN A 149 20.78 -5.62 11.95
C GLN A 149 20.19 -6.53 10.87
N SER A 150 20.43 -7.84 10.96
CA SER A 150 19.90 -8.83 10.01
C SER A 150 18.37 -8.89 10.00
N ALA A 151 17.73 -8.83 11.18
CA ALA A 151 16.27 -8.85 11.29
C ALA A 151 15.63 -7.57 10.72
N ILE A 152 16.23 -6.40 10.98
CA ILE A 152 15.82 -5.11 10.42
C ILE A 152 15.93 -5.13 8.90
N GLU A 153 17.06 -5.60 8.37
CA GLU A 153 17.31 -5.70 6.93
C GLU A 153 16.29 -6.62 6.24
N GLN A 154 16.11 -7.84 6.75
CA GLN A 154 15.17 -8.80 6.16
C GLN A 154 13.72 -8.29 6.22
N GLY A 155 13.29 -7.75 7.36
CA GLY A 155 11.94 -7.20 7.52
C GLY A 155 11.69 -6.01 6.59
N THR A 156 12.64 -5.07 6.53
CA THR A 156 12.54 -3.89 5.67
C THR A 156 12.53 -4.26 4.19
N LEU A 157 13.39 -5.18 3.73
CA LEU A 157 13.40 -5.63 2.35
C LEU A 157 12.13 -6.39 1.96
N THR A 158 11.58 -7.18 2.88
CA THR A 158 10.29 -7.86 2.67
C THR A 158 9.16 -6.86 2.46
N GLU A 159 9.09 -5.83 3.30
CA GLU A 159 8.10 -4.76 3.16
C GLU A 159 8.29 -3.93 1.89
N LEU A 160 9.54 -3.61 1.53
CA LEU A 160 9.83 -2.88 0.29
C LEU A 160 9.39 -3.67 -0.94
N ARG A 161 9.59 -5.00 -0.95
CA ARG A 161 9.09 -5.88 -2.03
C ARG A 161 7.57 -5.85 -2.10
N ARG A 162 6.88 -6.00 -0.97
CA ARG A 162 5.40 -5.90 -0.90
C ARG A 162 4.90 -4.57 -1.45
N LYS A 163 5.51 -3.46 -1.04
CA LYS A 163 5.17 -2.10 -1.50
C LYS A 163 5.49 -1.86 -2.97
N SER A 164 6.42 -2.61 -3.57
CA SER A 164 6.73 -2.51 -5.01
C SER A 164 5.61 -3.08 -5.89
N THR A 165 4.82 -4.04 -5.40
CA THR A 165 3.63 -4.52 -6.11
C THR A 165 2.62 -3.39 -6.30
N ALA A 166 2.38 -2.60 -5.26
CA ALA A 166 1.49 -1.43 -5.33
C ALA A 166 1.95 -0.37 -6.35
N LEU A 167 3.27 -0.19 -6.52
CA LEU A 167 3.82 0.69 -7.57
C LEU A 167 3.46 0.18 -8.97
N LEU A 168 3.65 -1.12 -9.23
CA LEU A 168 3.35 -1.71 -10.53
C LEU A 168 1.85 -1.66 -10.84
N GLU A 169 1.01 -1.94 -9.87
CA GLU A 169 -0.45 -1.83 -10.01
C GLU A 169 -0.87 -0.40 -10.34
N LEU A 170 -0.34 0.59 -9.61
CA LEU A 170 -0.62 2.00 -9.86
C LEU A 170 -0.21 2.43 -11.28
N LEU A 171 0.98 2.02 -11.73
CA LEU A 171 1.47 2.32 -13.07
C LEU A 171 0.60 1.66 -14.16
N ARG A 172 0.16 0.41 -13.95
CA ARG A 172 -0.78 -0.27 -14.86
C ARG A 172 -2.11 0.48 -14.95
N CYS A 173 -2.71 0.84 -13.82
CA CYS A 173 -3.96 1.61 -13.80
C CYS A 173 -3.83 2.96 -14.53
N ARG A 174 -2.70 3.64 -14.37
CA ARG A 174 -2.42 4.90 -15.09
C ARG A 174 -2.24 4.69 -16.60
N ALA A 175 -1.56 3.62 -17.01
CA ALA A 175 -1.36 3.28 -18.43
C ALA A 175 -2.67 2.96 -19.16
N GLU A 176 -3.63 2.34 -18.45
CA GLU A 176 -4.96 1.98 -18.96
C GLU A 176 -5.93 3.16 -19.10
N GLY A 177 -5.50 4.39 -18.80
CA GLY A 177 -6.29 5.59 -19.02
C GLY A 177 -6.96 6.15 -17.78
N GLY A 178 -6.56 5.72 -16.59
CA GLY A 178 -6.79 6.49 -15.36
C GLY A 178 -8.20 6.43 -14.80
N LEU A 179 -9.04 5.49 -15.22
CA LEU A 179 -10.16 5.06 -14.38
C LEU A 179 -9.51 4.42 -13.16
N GLN A 180 -9.41 5.17 -12.06
CA GLN A 180 -8.77 4.64 -10.86
C GLN A 180 -9.69 3.54 -10.37
N ARG A 181 -9.33 2.30 -10.69
CA ARG A 181 -10.06 1.10 -10.28
C ARG A 181 -9.36 0.57 -9.04
N ARG A 182 -10.05 0.57 -7.92
CA ARG A 182 -9.54 0.01 -6.67
C ARG A 182 -10.39 -1.16 -6.26
N THR A 183 -9.80 -2.34 -6.31
CA THR A 183 -10.40 -3.54 -5.75
C THR A 183 -10.14 -3.54 -4.25
N VAL A 184 -11.21 -3.68 -3.46
CA VAL A 184 -11.14 -3.82 -2.01
C VAL A 184 -11.62 -5.22 -1.66
N GLU A 185 -10.84 -5.90 -0.85
CA GLU A 185 -11.16 -7.22 -0.32
C GLU A 185 -11.30 -7.15 1.19
N VAL A 186 -12.35 -7.80 1.71
CA VAL A 186 -12.66 -7.83 3.14
C VAL A 186 -13.14 -9.21 3.52
N TRP A 187 -12.64 -9.71 4.64
CA TRP A 187 -13.09 -10.96 5.23
C TRP A 187 -14.35 -10.72 6.07
N GLU A 188 -15.34 -11.56 5.83
CA GLU A 188 -16.48 -11.74 6.73
C GLU A 188 -16.12 -12.83 7.74
N LEU A 189 -16.12 -12.51 9.03
CA LEU A 189 -15.88 -13.46 10.13
C LEU A 189 -17.19 -13.77 10.86
N GLN A 190 -17.42 -15.04 11.18
CA GLN A 190 -18.52 -15.49 12.02
C GLN A 190 -18.09 -16.63 12.95
N ARG A 191 -18.81 -16.78 14.06
CA ARG A 191 -18.52 -17.81 15.08
C ARG A 191 -19.80 -18.48 15.59
N ARG A 192 -19.66 -19.69 16.14
CA ARG A 192 -20.68 -20.40 16.92
C ARG A 192 -20.40 -20.23 18.42
N THR A 193 -21.43 -20.19 19.26
CA THR A 193 -21.21 -20.11 20.72
C THR A 193 -20.61 -21.42 21.26
N THR A 194 -20.98 -22.55 20.66
CA THR A 194 -20.43 -23.87 21.02
C THR A 194 -20.20 -24.75 19.80
N LEU A 195 -19.35 -25.77 19.91
CA LEU A 195 -19.04 -26.72 18.83
C LEU A 195 -20.26 -27.49 18.31
N LEU A 196 -21.32 -27.60 19.11
CA LEU A 196 -22.53 -28.37 18.79
C LEU A 196 -23.63 -27.52 18.15
N GLN A 197 -23.48 -26.20 18.12
CA GLN A 197 -24.45 -25.32 17.49
C GLN A 197 -24.26 -25.28 15.97
N SER A 198 -25.36 -25.20 15.23
CA SER A 198 -25.34 -25.01 13.78
C SER A 198 -25.36 -23.54 13.36
N THR A 199 -25.88 -22.66 14.22
CA THR A 199 -26.09 -21.24 13.92
C THR A 199 -24.81 -20.43 14.08
N TRP A 200 -24.46 -19.70 13.03
CA TRP A 200 -23.34 -18.77 12.98
C TRP A 200 -23.81 -17.35 13.24
N HIS A 201 -23.08 -16.59 14.04
CA HIS A 201 -23.41 -15.21 14.35
C HIS A 201 -22.17 -14.32 14.44
N ALA A 202 -22.42 -13.04 14.19
CA ALA A 202 -21.68 -11.92 14.75
C ALA A 202 -22.66 -11.16 15.68
N PRO A 203 -22.23 -10.50 16.76
CA PRO A 203 -20.87 -10.30 17.24
C PRO A 203 -20.37 -11.44 18.16
N PHE A 204 -19.08 -11.39 18.48
CA PHE A 204 -18.32 -12.41 19.21
C PHE A 204 -18.51 -12.33 20.73
N LEU A 205 -17.96 -13.31 21.47
CA LEU A 205 -18.23 -13.53 22.89
C LEU A 205 -17.97 -12.26 23.73
N PRO A 206 -18.59 -12.12 24.92
CA PRO A 206 -18.45 -10.89 25.73
C PRO A 206 -17.01 -10.46 26.03
N HIS A 207 -16.02 -11.34 25.96
CA HIS A 207 -14.59 -11.01 26.16
C HIS A 207 -13.84 -10.59 24.87
N GLU A 208 -14.48 -10.70 23.70
CA GLU A 208 -13.88 -10.47 22.38
C GLU A 208 -14.21 -9.06 21.86
N HIS A 209 -13.96 -8.08 22.72
CA HIS A 209 -14.35 -6.68 22.48
C HIS A 209 -13.72 -6.09 21.21
N SER A 210 -12.62 -6.66 20.70
CA SER A 210 -11.87 -6.14 19.54
C SER A 210 -12.26 -6.72 18.18
N VAL A 211 -12.98 -7.85 18.11
CA VAL A 211 -13.19 -8.54 16.82
C VAL A 211 -14.39 -7.98 16.07
N TRP A 212 -14.20 -7.59 14.81
CA TRP A 212 -15.25 -7.07 13.90
C TRP A 212 -15.75 -8.18 12.96
N ARG A 213 -17.00 -8.08 12.48
CA ARG A 213 -17.53 -9.01 11.44
C ARG A 213 -16.78 -8.82 10.12
N TRP A 214 -16.45 -7.58 9.79
CA TRP A 214 -15.84 -7.21 8.51
C TRP A 214 -14.43 -6.70 8.79
N VAL A 215 -13.42 -7.42 8.29
CA VAL A 215 -12.02 -7.16 8.60
C VAL A 215 -11.12 -7.21 7.37
N GLY A 216 -9.98 -6.52 7.43
CA GLY A 216 -8.92 -6.65 6.44
C GLY A 216 -8.21 -8.00 6.50
N GLU A 217 -7.17 -8.15 5.68
CA GLU A 217 -6.32 -9.35 5.61
C GLU A 217 -5.66 -9.69 6.96
N ASP A 218 -5.37 -8.68 7.78
CA ASP A 218 -4.76 -8.78 9.11
C ASP A 218 -5.78 -8.97 10.25
N TYR A 219 -7.04 -9.20 9.89
CA TYR A 219 -8.20 -9.28 10.78
C TYR A 219 -8.43 -8.03 11.65
N GLN A 220 -7.87 -6.88 11.25
CA GLN A 220 -8.21 -5.59 11.84
C GLN A 220 -9.42 -4.97 11.13
N LYS A 221 -10.07 -4.02 11.82
CA LYS A 221 -11.16 -3.24 11.22
C LYS A 221 -10.67 -2.58 9.94
N HIS A 222 -11.35 -2.82 8.81
CA HIS A 222 -11.02 -2.16 7.55
C HIS A 222 -11.17 -0.62 7.70
N PRO A 223 -10.21 0.20 7.22
CA PRO A 223 -10.19 1.64 7.46
C PRO A 223 -11.40 2.40 6.88
N TRP A 224 -12.04 1.84 5.87
CA TRP A 224 -13.23 2.42 5.23
C TRP A 224 -14.57 2.04 5.89
N ILE A 225 -14.54 1.33 7.01
CA ILE A 225 -15.73 1.06 7.81
C ILE A 225 -15.98 2.25 8.75
N SER A 226 -17.02 3.04 8.45
CA SER A 226 -17.41 4.21 9.24
C SER A 226 -18.54 3.94 10.24
N VAL A 227 -19.27 2.83 10.10
CA VAL A 227 -20.42 2.51 10.96
C VAL A 227 -20.01 1.87 12.29
N GLU A 228 -20.91 1.93 13.29
CA GLU A 228 -20.69 1.32 14.59
C GLU A 228 -20.57 -0.21 14.52
N LYS A 229 -19.91 -0.80 15.52
CA LYS A 229 -19.67 -2.26 15.58
C LYS A 229 -20.95 -3.08 15.56
N SER A 230 -22.00 -2.61 16.24
CA SER A 230 -23.33 -3.23 16.27
C SER A 230 -23.99 -3.24 14.88
N ALA A 231 -23.95 -2.11 14.17
CA ALA A 231 -24.44 -1.99 12.80
C ALA A 231 -23.64 -2.88 11.83
N CYS A 232 -22.31 -2.91 11.98
CA CYS A 232 -21.45 -3.82 11.21
C CYS A 232 -21.85 -5.29 11.39
N ALA A 233 -22.12 -5.71 12.63
CA ALA A 233 -22.47 -7.08 12.93
C ALA A 233 -23.79 -7.51 12.26
N LEU A 234 -24.72 -6.57 12.05
CA LEU A 234 -26.03 -6.81 11.44
C LEU A 234 -26.05 -6.65 9.91
N SER A 235 -25.01 -6.07 9.30
CA SER A 235 -24.97 -5.85 7.85
C SER A 235 -24.84 -7.15 7.06
N ASP A 236 -25.56 -7.30 5.95
CA ASP A 236 -25.46 -8.48 5.07
C ASP A 236 -24.29 -8.41 4.08
N VAL A 237 -23.85 -7.19 3.75
CA VAL A 237 -22.69 -6.89 2.90
C VAL A 237 -21.70 -6.00 3.66
N PRO A 238 -20.42 -5.94 3.27
CA PRO A 238 -19.46 -5.05 3.92
C PRO A 238 -19.93 -3.59 3.93
N PRO A 239 -20.12 -2.96 5.11
CA PRO A 239 -20.60 -1.58 5.23
C PRO A 239 -19.43 -0.60 5.07
N ILE A 240 -18.76 -0.70 3.92
CA ILE A 240 -17.57 0.07 3.57
C ILE A 240 -17.99 1.24 2.71
N GLN A 241 -17.61 2.45 3.14
CA GLN A 241 -17.83 3.67 2.39
C GLN A 241 -16.49 4.09 1.76
N PRO A 242 -16.38 4.11 0.42
CA PRO A 242 -15.15 4.53 -0.20
C PRO A 242 -14.91 6.03 0.06
N PRO A 243 -13.66 6.52 -0.04
CA PRO A 243 -13.35 7.94 0.09
C PRO A 243 -14.11 8.79 -0.94
N GLU A 244 -14.21 10.10 -0.69
CA GLU A 244 -14.88 11.03 -1.59
C GLU A 244 -14.33 10.94 -3.04
N GLY A 245 -15.25 10.98 -4.00
CA GLY A 245 -14.97 10.85 -5.43
C GLY A 245 -14.94 9.42 -5.95
N TRP A 246 -14.81 8.42 -5.08
CA TRP A 246 -14.91 7.02 -5.47
C TRP A 246 -16.37 6.56 -5.47
N GLN A 247 -16.73 5.77 -6.46
CA GLN A 247 -18.04 5.16 -6.60
C GLN A 247 -17.90 3.65 -6.63
N GLN A 248 -18.86 2.97 -6.02
CA GLN A 248 -18.95 1.52 -6.13
C GLN A 248 -19.26 1.15 -7.59
N ASP A 249 -18.52 0.21 -8.16
CA ASP A 249 -18.84 -0.33 -9.48
C ASP A 249 -20.23 -0.98 -9.45
N ALA A 250 -20.89 -1.07 -10.61
CA ALA A 250 -22.26 -1.55 -10.76
C ALA A 250 -22.47 -2.99 -10.23
N GLY A 251 -21.40 -3.80 -10.19
CA GLY A 251 -21.44 -5.15 -9.63
C GLY A 251 -21.52 -5.21 -8.10
N GLY A 252 -21.13 -4.13 -7.41
CA GLY A 252 -21.10 -4.05 -5.96
C GLY A 252 -20.24 -5.10 -5.25
N TRP A 253 -20.64 -5.44 -4.02
CA TRP A 253 -19.95 -6.45 -3.21
C TRP A 253 -20.33 -7.86 -3.67
N LEU A 254 -19.31 -8.63 -4.03
CA LEU A 254 -19.43 -10.01 -4.47
C LEU A 254 -18.62 -10.92 -3.55
N VAL A 255 -19.09 -12.15 -3.35
CA VAL A 255 -18.28 -13.19 -2.72
C VAL A 255 -17.17 -13.59 -3.68
N ALA A 256 -15.92 -13.60 -3.20
CA ALA A 256 -14.75 -13.98 -3.97
C ALA A 256 -14.17 -15.31 -3.47
N GLU A 257 -13.48 -16.01 -4.36
CA GLU A 257 -12.69 -17.18 -3.97
C GLU A 257 -11.49 -16.72 -3.13
N GLY A 258 -11.44 -17.17 -1.87
CA GLY A 258 -10.30 -16.94 -0.99
C GLY A 258 -9.16 -17.93 -1.23
N PRO A 259 -7.99 -17.71 -0.62
CA PRO A 259 -6.88 -18.67 -0.64
C PRO A 259 -7.28 -20.00 0.00
N GLY A 260 -7.02 -21.11 -0.69
CA GLY A 260 -7.27 -22.46 -0.19
C GLY A 260 -8.64 -23.04 -0.56
N GLN A 261 -9.01 -24.15 0.08
CA GLN A 261 -10.30 -24.79 -0.16
C GLN A 261 -11.42 -24.09 0.61
N CYS A 262 -12.61 -24.06 0.04
CA CYS A 262 -13.83 -23.54 0.65
C CYS A 262 -15.03 -24.42 0.28
N ASP A 263 -16.15 -24.24 0.98
CA ASP A 263 -17.39 -24.91 0.63
C ASP A 263 -18.09 -24.24 -0.57
N GLU A 264 -19.26 -24.76 -0.95
CA GLU A 264 -20.06 -24.25 -2.09
C GLU A 264 -20.49 -22.78 -1.92
N ALA A 265 -20.53 -22.27 -0.68
CA ALA A 265 -20.86 -20.89 -0.37
C ALA A 265 -19.61 -20.04 -0.09
N CYS A 266 -18.44 -20.55 -0.46
CA CYS A 266 -17.10 -19.97 -0.26
C CYS A 266 -16.73 -19.73 1.21
N TRP A 267 -17.33 -20.45 2.16
CA TRP A 267 -16.90 -20.43 3.54
C TRP A 267 -15.69 -21.32 3.77
N GLN A 268 -14.79 -20.84 4.61
CA GLN A 268 -13.69 -21.60 5.18
C GLN A 268 -13.87 -21.70 6.68
N TYR A 269 -13.43 -22.80 7.27
CA TYR A 269 -13.70 -23.15 8.65
C TYR A 269 -12.40 -23.38 9.42
N ALA A 270 -12.37 -22.96 10.67
CA ALA A 270 -11.24 -23.15 11.55
C ALA A 270 -11.69 -23.31 13.01
N ILE A 271 -10.78 -23.80 13.84
CA ILE A 271 -10.95 -23.77 15.28
C ILE A 271 -10.97 -22.30 15.72
N ASP A 272 -9.94 -21.51 15.42
CA ASP A 272 -9.89 -20.09 15.80
C ASP A 272 -9.70 -19.16 14.59
N PHE A 273 -9.70 -17.84 14.81
CA PHE A 273 -9.40 -16.84 13.78
C PHE A 273 -7.91 -16.78 13.46
N TYR A 274 -7.43 -17.76 12.71
CA TYR A 274 -6.06 -17.77 12.22
C TYR A 274 -5.85 -16.81 11.06
N ILE A 275 -4.75 -16.07 11.10
CA ILE A 275 -4.28 -15.27 9.95
C ILE A 275 -3.74 -16.21 8.84
N THR A 276 -3.10 -17.30 9.23
CA THR A 276 -2.51 -18.26 8.29
C THR A 276 -3.57 -19.08 7.54
N ASP A 277 -3.61 -18.96 6.22
CA ASP A 277 -4.61 -19.62 5.37
C ASP A 277 -4.59 -21.16 5.43
N SER A 278 -3.44 -21.78 5.68
CA SER A 278 -3.31 -23.23 5.75
C SER A 278 -4.02 -23.88 6.96
N LEU A 279 -4.47 -23.08 7.92
CA LEU A 279 -5.24 -23.53 9.09
C LEU A 279 -6.76 -23.47 8.85
N TRP A 280 -7.18 -23.08 7.65
CA TRP A 280 -8.57 -23.04 7.23
C TRP A 280 -8.91 -24.22 6.33
N GLY A 281 -10.06 -24.84 6.56
CA GLY A 281 -10.54 -26.01 5.81
C GLY A 281 -11.95 -25.83 5.25
N VAL A 282 -12.41 -26.82 4.50
CA VAL A 282 -13.74 -26.84 3.85
C VAL A 282 -14.88 -27.34 4.77
N SER A 283 -14.54 -28.03 5.86
CA SER A 283 -15.54 -28.71 6.71
C SER A 283 -15.85 -27.93 7.99
N PRO A 284 -17.14 -27.74 8.34
CA PRO A 284 -17.52 -27.12 9.62
C PRO A 284 -17.35 -28.05 10.83
N SER A 285 -16.99 -29.32 10.63
CA SER A 285 -16.85 -30.30 11.72
C SER A 285 -15.75 -29.89 12.68
N LEU A 286 -16.08 -29.83 13.98
CA LEU A 286 -15.17 -29.43 15.07
C LEU A 286 -14.59 -28.00 14.93
N CYS A 287 -15.18 -27.17 14.06
CA CYS A 287 -14.80 -25.78 13.87
C CYS A 287 -15.86 -24.87 14.50
N HIS A 288 -15.41 -23.79 15.15
CA HIS A 288 -16.31 -22.79 15.71
C HIS A 288 -16.15 -21.41 15.07
N CYS A 289 -15.15 -21.22 14.22
CA CYS A 289 -14.94 -20.02 13.41
C CYS A 289 -15.16 -20.34 11.93
N ARG A 290 -15.71 -19.38 11.19
CA ARG A 290 -15.72 -19.39 9.73
C ARG A 290 -15.38 -18.03 9.15
N ARG A 291 -14.80 -18.02 7.96
CA ARG A 291 -14.55 -16.80 7.18
C ARG A 291 -14.96 -16.94 5.73
N ARG A 292 -15.27 -15.83 5.07
CA ARG A 292 -15.56 -15.75 3.63
C ARG A 292 -15.04 -14.44 3.06
N LEU A 293 -14.42 -14.50 1.88
CA LEU A 293 -13.85 -13.33 1.25
C LEU A 293 -14.92 -12.59 0.44
N TRP A 294 -15.00 -11.28 0.63
CA TRP A 294 -15.81 -10.38 -0.17
C TRP A 294 -14.92 -9.43 -0.94
N ARG A 295 -15.30 -9.11 -2.16
CA ARG A 295 -14.58 -8.21 -3.06
C ARG A 295 -15.54 -7.20 -3.67
N CYS A 296 -15.10 -5.95 -3.74
CA CYS A 296 -15.79 -4.91 -4.48
C CYS A 296 -14.77 -4.09 -5.28
N THR A 297 -15.15 -3.68 -6.48
CA THR A 297 -14.41 -2.68 -7.24
C THR A 297 -15.01 -1.30 -6.96
N PHE A 298 -14.14 -0.32 -6.71
CA PHE A 298 -14.48 1.10 -6.75
C PHE A 298 -13.82 1.75 -7.95
N THR A 299 -14.51 2.73 -8.55
CA THR A 299 -14.03 3.54 -9.66
C THR A 299 -14.02 5.00 -9.24
N LYS A 300 -13.00 5.75 -9.67
CA LYS A 300 -12.92 7.20 -9.52
C LYS A 300 -12.90 7.85 -10.90
#